data_AF-A0A919APD3-F1
#
_entry.id   AF-A0A919APD3-F1
#
_cell.length_a   1.000
_cell.length_b   1.000
_cell.length_c   1.000
_cell.angle_alpha   90.00
_cell.angle_beta   90.00
_cell.angle_gamma   90.00
#
_symmetry.space_group_name_H-M   'P 1'
#
loop_
_entity.id
_entity.type
_entity.pdbx_description
1 polymer ?
#
loop_
_entity_poly.entity_id
_entity_poly.type
_entity_poly.pdbx_seq_one_letter_code
_entity_poly.pdbx_strand_id
1 'polypeptide(L)'
;MRTKLDIVSIAAVIVTVVGFSMTAPLTAYGTAPAVALAFGRNALGLLTLGPALMVFRRREVKKVWRGERLLIRREQRRGVFIGTLAGTALAAHFVTFMSSPKMTSVAMATALVATQPVWQALIATMLGQRPPRITWIGLLVSVAGAMIASGADLRAGDSRAITGDVLALAGAIALAVYATFSERARPDISTPLYSVLCSSVCTVELLIVCLVTGTPPVTFTADNWIALLGLLVFPQLLGLFSLNFALGRAPATAVSVMLLLEAPAAALIAWLWFGQLPGGVAMVGLAMIMLGVTVVAVADARNAEGATDADGPESTTVTLPVHPFPALGPVDVGDPHAFLWSAARAGRFEEVEATIRRAENRAIQRHGVKSTEATHWIEVRAVIAHIAGDHGLSAQLWLSAARFHFSLPGGHLSAARACLDQAFREWGKLEDEHLVESLAPALRAMYDNDPGHRPDIREAIDRRLHRSTQEHGQVAYGKWPAHGFGFGRAPY
;
A
#
# COMPACT_ATOMS: atom_id res chain seq x y z
N MET A 1 1.25 -20.08 -5.75
CA MET A 1 -0.14 -20.44 -6.13
C MET A 1 -0.91 -19.14 -6.38
N ARG A 2 -1.01 -18.69 -7.65
CA ARG A 2 -1.82 -17.56 -8.17
C ARG A 2 -1.84 -16.26 -7.33
N THR A 3 -1.04 -15.26 -7.74
CA THR A 3 -1.22 -13.82 -7.45
C THR A 3 -2.54 -13.31 -8.02
N LYS A 4 -3.66 -13.82 -7.51
CA LYS A 4 -4.97 -13.21 -7.79
C LYS A 4 -5.01 -11.92 -6.99
N LEU A 5 -5.07 -10.79 -7.70
CA LEU A 5 -5.66 -9.56 -7.16
C LEU A 5 -6.88 -9.97 -6.33
N ASP A 6 -6.89 -9.62 -5.05
CA ASP A 6 -8.03 -9.93 -4.20
C ASP A 6 -9.27 -9.21 -4.77
N ILE A 7 -10.45 -9.75 -4.53
CA ILE A 7 -11.71 -9.20 -5.06
C ILE A 7 -11.84 -7.71 -4.72
N VAL A 8 -11.31 -7.30 -3.57
CA VAL A 8 -11.31 -5.92 -3.10
C VAL A 8 -10.43 -5.02 -3.97
N SER A 9 -9.22 -5.44 -4.35
CA SER A 9 -8.36 -4.68 -5.26
C SER A 9 -8.94 -4.62 -6.67
N ILE A 10 -9.52 -5.71 -7.17
CA ILE A 10 -10.21 -5.71 -8.47
C ILE A 10 -11.36 -4.70 -8.46
N ALA A 11 -12.19 -4.71 -7.42
CA ALA A 11 -13.29 -3.77 -7.27
C ALA A 11 -12.79 -2.32 -7.20
N ALA A 12 -11.73 -2.04 -6.43
CA ALA A 12 -11.12 -0.72 -6.35
C ALA A 12 -10.60 -0.24 -7.71
N VAL A 13 -9.99 -1.12 -8.50
CA VAL A 13 -9.50 -0.78 -9.83
C VAL A 13 -10.65 -0.55 -10.82
N ILE A 14 -11.73 -1.33 -10.77
CA ILE A 14 -12.93 -1.08 -11.58
C ILE A 14 -13.52 0.30 -11.25
N VAL A 15 -13.64 0.64 -9.96
CA VAL A 15 -14.09 1.97 -9.52
C VAL A 15 -13.14 3.06 -10.04
N THR A 16 -11.83 2.77 -10.07
CA THR A 16 -10.83 3.70 -10.61
C THR A 16 -11.05 3.93 -12.11
N VAL A 17 -11.20 2.88 -12.90
CA VAL A 17 -11.48 2.96 -14.35
C VAL A 17 -12.73 3.78 -14.62
N VAL A 18 -13.83 3.46 -13.94
CA VAL A 18 -15.11 4.18 -14.10
C VAL A 18 -14.96 5.65 -13.72
N GLY A 19 -14.29 5.94 -12.60
CA GLY A 19 -14.07 7.31 -12.13
C GLY A 19 -13.18 8.12 -13.08
N PHE A 20 -12.08 7.55 -13.54
CA PHE A 20 -11.12 8.24 -14.42
C PHE A 20 -11.63 8.43 -15.83
N SER A 21 -12.46 7.51 -16.35
CA SER A 21 -13.08 7.61 -17.68
C SER A 21 -13.91 8.89 -17.85
N MET A 22 -14.39 9.48 -16.76
CA MET A 22 -15.13 10.74 -16.75
C MET A 22 -14.23 11.99 -16.81
N THR A 23 -12.92 11.87 -16.55
CA THR A 23 -12.01 13.03 -16.46
C THR A 23 -11.98 13.84 -17.75
N ALA A 24 -11.62 13.21 -18.87
CA ALA A 24 -11.50 13.91 -20.14
C ALA A 24 -12.86 14.41 -20.69
N PRO A 25 -13.97 13.63 -20.66
CA PRO A 25 -15.28 14.13 -21.03
C PRO A 25 -15.74 15.34 -20.21
N LEU A 26 -15.64 15.30 -18.88
CA LEU A 26 -16.05 16.42 -18.03
C LEU A 26 -15.17 17.65 -18.23
N THR A 27 -13.88 17.45 -18.51
CA THR A 27 -12.95 18.55 -18.80
C THR A 27 -13.24 19.21 -20.15
N ALA A 28 -13.59 18.40 -21.16
CA ALA A 28 -14.02 18.88 -22.47
C ALA A 28 -15.38 19.58 -22.42
N TYR A 29 -16.31 19.08 -21.57
CA TYR A 29 -17.62 19.70 -21.33
C TYR A 29 -17.50 21.08 -20.67
N GLY A 30 -16.63 21.20 -19.65
CA GLY A 30 -16.45 22.47 -18.95
C GLY A 30 -15.86 23.56 -19.85
N THR A 31 -16.46 24.74 -19.84
CA THR A 31 -15.97 25.92 -20.60
C THR A 31 -14.86 26.67 -19.87
N ALA A 32 -14.73 26.48 -18.55
CA ALA A 32 -13.68 27.09 -17.75
C ALA A 32 -12.28 26.60 -18.15
N PRO A 33 -11.22 27.40 -17.96
CA PRO A 33 -9.85 26.99 -18.21
C PRO A 33 -9.50 25.66 -17.53
N ALA A 34 -8.76 24.79 -18.22
CA ALA A 34 -8.41 23.45 -17.70
C ALA A 34 -7.70 23.50 -16.35
N VAL A 35 -6.75 24.43 -16.20
CA VAL A 35 -5.99 24.62 -14.95
C VAL A 35 -6.91 25.06 -13.80
N ALA A 36 -7.93 25.88 -14.07
CA ALA A 36 -8.90 26.26 -13.05
C ALA A 36 -9.74 25.07 -12.60
N LEU A 37 -10.23 24.24 -13.53
CA LEU A 37 -10.95 23.00 -13.20
C LEU A 37 -10.06 22.03 -12.43
N ALA A 38 -8.79 21.89 -12.83
CA ALA A 38 -7.79 21.07 -12.16
C ALA A 38 -7.55 21.55 -10.71
N PHE A 39 -7.36 22.85 -10.52
CA PHE A 39 -7.24 23.46 -9.20
C PHE A 39 -8.49 23.19 -8.36
N GLY A 40 -9.67 23.51 -8.89
CA GLY A 40 -10.93 23.39 -8.16
C GLY A 40 -11.22 21.96 -7.70
N ARG A 41 -11.00 20.94 -8.55
CA ARG A 41 -11.23 19.53 -8.15
C ARG A 41 -10.29 19.10 -7.01
N ASN A 42 -9.04 19.57 -7.03
CA ASN A 42 -8.05 19.22 -6.02
C ASN A 42 -8.30 19.98 -4.71
N ALA A 43 -8.66 21.27 -4.80
CA ALA A 43 -9.04 22.08 -3.65
C ALA A 43 -10.28 21.52 -2.95
N LEU A 44 -11.34 21.18 -3.70
CA LEU A 44 -12.53 20.54 -3.17
C LEU A 44 -12.24 19.13 -2.63
N GLY A 45 -11.38 18.37 -3.30
CA GLY A 45 -10.88 17.08 -2.82
C GLY A 45 -10.16 17.20 -1.46
N LEU A 46 -9.33 18.23 -1.30
CA LEU A 46 -8.66 18.52 -0.02
C LEU A 46 -9.66 18.95 1.05
N LEU A 47 -10.62 19.81 0.70
CA LEU A 47 -11.67 20.28 1.61
C LEU A 47 -12.64 19.17 2.05
N THR A 48 -12.74 18.08 1.30
CA THR A 48 -13.58 16.92 1.65
C THR A 48 -12.79 15.85 2.39
N LEU A 49 -11.63 15.43 1.85
CA LEU A 49 -10.79 14.39 2.42
C LEU A 49 -10.05 14.85 3.69
N GLY A 50 -9.66 16.11 3.78
CA GLY A 50 -8.95 16.68 4.93
C GLY A 50 -9.76 16.59 6.23
N PRO A 51 -10.98 17.17 6.28
CA PRO A 51 -11.87 17.03 7.44
C PRO A 51 -12.25 15.59 7.73
N ALA A 52 -12.52 14.78 6.70
CA ALA A 52 -12.80 13.35 6.88
C ALA A 52 -11.63 12.64 7.58
N LEU A 53 -10.39 12.90 7.16
CA LEU A 53 -9.20 12.38 7.83
C LEU A 53 -9.11 12.86 9.29
N MET A 54 -9.41 14.14 9.56
CA MET A 54 -9.42 14.67 10.92
C MET A 54 -10.45 13.98 11.82
N VAL A 55 -11.63 13.67 11.28
CA VAL A 55 -12.69 12.96 12.01
C VAL A 55 -12.32 11.49 12.25
N PHE A 56 -11.89 10.77 11.21
CA PHE A 56 -11.51 9.34 11.32
C PHE A 56 -10.26 9.13 12.16
N ARG A 57 -9.33 10.08 12.18
CA ARG A 57 -8.09 10.04 12.99
C ARG A 57 -8.07 11.05 14.13
N ARG A 58 -9.24 11.40 14.68
CA ARG A 58 -9.40 12.40 15.75
C ARG A 58 -8.47 12.21 16.95
N ARG A 59 -8.16 10.95 17.32
CA ARG A 59 -7.25 10.63 18.44
C ARG A 59 -5.80 11.00 18.13
N GLU A 60 -5.35 10.81 16.88
CA GLU A 60 -4.01 11.21 16.47
C GLU A 60 -3.93 12.73 16.30
N VAL A 61 -4.93 13.36 15.69
CA VAL A 61 -5.00 14.82 15.54
C VAL A 61 -5.02 15.54 16.89
N LYS A 62 -5.77 15.01 17.87
CA LYS A 62 -5.83 15.58 19.22
C LYS A 62 -4.48 15.53 19.94
N LYS A 63 -3.69 14.45 19.76
CA LYS A 63 -2.32 14.35 20.28
C LYS A 63 -1.38 15.36 19.62
N VAL A 64 -1.56 15.62 18.32
CA VAL A 64 -0.78 16.64 17.61
C VAL A 64 -1.11 18.04 18.08
N TRP A 65 -2.40 18.34 18.19
CA TRP A 65 -2.88 19.65 18.61
C TRP A 65 -2.44 19.99 20.05
N ARG A 66 -2.29 18.98 20.91
CA ARG A 66 -1.75 19.12 22.28
C ARG A 66 -0.22 19.21 22.35
N GLY A 67 0.49 19.15 21.22
CA GLY A 67 1.96 19.13 21.18
C GLY A 67 2.59 17.83 21.66
N GLU A 68 1.78 16.82 21.98
CA GLU A 68 2.24 15.51 22.49
C GLU A 68 2.88 14.66 21.38
N ARG A 69 2.62 14.97 20.10
CA ARG A 69 3.14 14.22 18.95
C ARG A 69 3.19 15.06 17.66
N LEU A 70 4.12 14.76 16.74
CA LEU A 70 4.05 15.31 15.38
C LEU A 70 3.04 14.52 14.53
N LEU A 71 2.33 15.19 13.61
CA LEU A 71 1.35 14.57 12.71
C LEU A 71 2.02 13.60 11.72
N ILE A 72 3.25 13.93 11.34
CA ILE A 72 4.13 13.11 10.48
C ILE A 72 5.24 12.54 11.36
N ARG A 73 5.29 11.21 11.47
CA ARG A 73 6.35 10.53 12.24
C ARG A 73 7.68 10.60 11.47
N ARG A 74 8.81 10.50 12.17
CA ARG A 74 10.15 10.51 11.55
C ARG A 74 10.29 9.44 10.44
N GLU A 75 9.62 8.29 10.56
CA GLU A 75 9.55 7.24 9.52
C GLU A 75 8.91 7.71 8.24
N GLN A 76 7.85 8.50 8.39
CA GLN A 76 7.05 8.93 7.27
C GLN A 76 7.72 10.08 6.54
N ARG A 77 8.79 10.70 7.08
CA ARG A 77 9.44 11.85 6.42
C ARG A 77 9.97 11.50 5.04
N ARG A 78 10.58 10.33 4.87
CA ARG A 78 11.07 9.88 3.55
C ARG A 78 9.90 9.61 2.61
N GLY A 79 8.90 8.86 3.08
CA GLY A 79 7.67 8.61 2.31
C GLY A 79 6.95 9.90 1.94
N VAL A 80 6.91 10.90 2.84
CA VAL A 80 6.23 12.18 2.62
C VAL A 80 7.03 13.01 1.62
N PHE A 81 8.36 13.05 1.74
CA PHE A 81 9.20 13.73 0.76
C PHE A 81 9.02 13.13 -0.65
N ILE A 82 9.10 11.80 -0.77
CA ILE A 82 8.86 11.10 -2.04
C ILE A 82 7.42 11.31 -2.51
N GLY A 83 6.46 11.30 -1.60
CA GLY A 83 5.04 11.55 -1.88
C GLY A 83 4.76 13.00 -2.31
N THR A 84 5.54 13.97 -1.84
CA THR A 84 5.50 15.35 -2.33
C THR A 84 6.00 15.40 -3.78
N LEU A 85 7.12 14.74 -4.10
CA LEU A 85 7.59 14.63 -5.49
C LEU A 85 6.56 13.93 -6.40
N ALA A 86 5.88 12.90 -5.88
CA ALA A 86 4.76 12.29 -6.58
C ALA A 86 3.63 13.29 -6.80
N GLY A 87 3.24 14.04 -5.77
CA GLY A 87 2.22 15.10 -5.84
C GLY A 87 2.56 16.18 -6.87
N THR A 88 3.84 16.58 -6.98
CA THR A 88 4.31 17.53 -8.00
C THR A 88 4.18 16.96 -9.40
N ALA A 89 4.57 15.69 -9.61
CA ALA A 89 4.37 15.02 -10.89
C ALA A 89 2.87 14.88 -11.24
N LEU A 90 2.02 14.65 -10.23
CA LEU A 90 0.57 14.60 -10.41
C LEU A 90 -0.03 15.97 -10.76
N ALA A 91 0.47 17.06 -10.17
CA ALA A 91 0.08 18.42 -10.52
C ALA A 91 0.44 18.74 -11.98
N ALA A 92 1.67 18.38 -12.39
CA ALA A 92 2.12 18.51 -13.78
C ALA A 92 1.22 17.70 -14.73
N HIS A 93 0.87 16.46 -14.36
CA HIS A 93 -0.09 15.65 -15.10
C HIS A 93 -1.45 16.35 -15.24
N PHE A 94 -2.01 16.92 -14.17
CA PHE A 94 -3.29 17.63 -14.27
C PHE A 94 -3.23 18.84 -15.20
N VAL A 95 -2.16 19.63 -15.15
CA VAL A 95 -1.98 20.78 -16.06
C VAL A 95 -1.98 20.32 -17.52
N THR A 96 -1.18 19.30 -17.85
CA THR A 96 -1.00 18.86 -19.23
C THR A 96 -2.18 18.05 -19.74
N PHE A 97 -2.62 17.03 -18.99
CA PHE A 97 -3.72 16.16 -19.41
C PHE A 97 -5.05 16.90 -19.48
N MET A 98 -5.42 17.73 -18.50
CA MET A 98 -6.73 18.42 -18.57
C MET A 98 -6.75 19.50 -19.66
N SER A 99 -5.59 20.03 -20.06
CA SER A 99 -5.52 20.96 -21.19
C SER A 99 -5.68 20.25 -22.54
N SER A 100 -5.22 18.99 -22.63
CA SER A 100 -5.24 18.20 -23.88
C SER A 100 -6.63 18.00 -24.51
N PRO A 101 -7.67 17.47 -23.83
CA PRO A 101 -8.98 17.19 -24.45
C PRO A 101 -9.77 18.45 -24.80
N LYS A 102 -9.26 19.65 -24.48
CA LYS A 102 -9.79 20.94 -24.98
C LYS A 102 -9.15 21.37 -26.31
N MET A 103 -8.16 20.64 -26.77
CA MET A 103 -7.34 20.95 -27.95
C MET A 103 -7.34 19.81 -28.98
N THR A 104 -7.39 18.56 -28.51
CA THR A 104 -7.58 17.36 -29.34
C THR A 104 -8.85 16.62 -28.90
N SER A 105 -9.19 15.51 -29.56
CA SER A 105 -10.35 14.70 -29.18
C SER A 105 -10.18 14.01 -27.83
N VAL A 106 -11.28 13.76 -27.12
CA VAL A 106 -11.25 13.03 -25.83
C VAL A 106 -10.61 11.66 -26.00
N ALA A 107 -10.95 10.93 -27.06
CA ALA A 107 -10.41 9.61 -27.35
C ALA A 107 -8.88 9.64 -27.58
N MET A 108 -8.38 10.65 -28.30
CA MET A 108 -6.94 10.77 -28.56
C MET A 108 -6.17 11.15 -27.30
N ALA A 109 -6.65 12.15 -26.55
CA ALA A 109 -6.03 12.58 -25.30
C ALA A 109 -5.91 11.42 -24.29
N THR A 110 -6.98 10.63 -24.10
CA THR A 110 -6.98 9.52 -23.14
C THR A 110 -6.15 8.34 -23.59
N ALA A 111 -6.15 8.00 -24.89
CA ALA A 111 -5.30 6.93 -25.41
C ALA A 111 -3.81 7.28 -25.33
N LEU A 112 -3.44 8.53 -25.60
CA LEU A 112 -2.06 8.98 -25.41
C LEU A 112 -1.65 8.96 -23.94
N VAL A 113 -2.51 9.37 -23.01
CA VAL A 113 -2.23 9.21 -21.56
C VAL A 113 -2.15 7.75 -21.14
N ALA A 114 -2.95 6.88 -21.73
CA ALA A 114 -2.90 5.44 -21.48
C ALA A 114 -1.54 4.82 -21.85
N THR A 115 -0.66 5.53 -22.57
CA THR A 115 0.75 5.13 -22.75
C THR A 115 1.60 5.23 -21.49
N GLN A 116 1.07 5.66 -20.34
CA GLN A 116 1.79 5.68 -19.05
C GLN A 116 2.67 4.43 -18.77
N PRO A 117 2.23 3.18 -19.00
CA PRO A 117 3.06 1.99 -18.76
C PRO A 117 4.31 1.94 -19.62
N VAL A 118 4.25 2.47 -20.84
CA VAL A 118 5.40 2.59 -21.75
C VAL A 118 6.46 3.50 -21.12
N TRP A 119 6.05 4.66 -20.61
CA TRP A 119 6.95 5.60 -19.94
C TRP A 119 7.48 5.03 -18.62
N GLN A 120 6.66 4.28 -17.90
CA GLN A 120 7.08 3.60 -16.68
C GLN A 120 8.16 2.54 -16.97
N ALA A 121 8.02 1.75 -18.04
CA ALA A 121 9.04 0.80 -18.48
C ALA A 121 10.35 1.51 -18.87
N LEU A 122 10.27 2.69 -19.50
CA LEU A 122 11.46 3.50 -19.81
C LEU A 122 12.10 4.09 -18.55
N ILE A 123 11.31 4.52 -17.56
CA ILE A 123 11.86 4.96 -16.27
C ILE A 123 12.55 3.78 -15.56
N ALA A 124 11.95 2.59 -15.61
CA ALA A 124 12.55 1.38 -15.05
C ALA A 124 13.90 1.03 -15.71
N THR A 125 14.03 1.16 -17.04
CA THR A 125 15.32 0.94 -17.74
C THR A 125 16.38 1.94 -17.31
N MET A 126 16.02 3.22 -17.19
CA MET A 126 16.93 4.27 -16.70
C MET A 126 17.39 4.01 -15.26
N LEU A 127 16.57 3.35 -14.46
CA LEU A 127 16.90 2.90 -13.11
C LEU A 127 17.70 1.59 -13.06
N GLY A 128 18.13 1.07 -14.22
CA GLY A 128 18.97 -0.13 -14.34
C GLY A 128 18.21 -1.45 -14.44
N GLN A 129 16.87 -1.42 -14.51
CA GLN A 129 16.08 -2.63 -14.73
C GLN A 129 16.15 -3.09 -16.19
N ARG A 130 16.06 -4.40 -16.42
CA ARG A 130 16.13 -4.98 -17.76
C ARG A 130 14.74 -5.53 -18.14
N PRO A 131 13.86 -4.71 -18.75
CA PRO A 131 12.58 -5.20 -19.22
C PRO A 131 12.78 -6.25 -20.33
N PRO A 132 11.82 -7.16 -20.48
CA PRO A 132 11.91 -8.24 -21.45
C PRO A 132 11.83 -7.68 -22.87
N ARG A 133 12.39 -8.40 -23.85
CA ARG A 133 12.41 -7.95 -25.27
C ARG A 133 11.02 -7.60 -25.81
N ILE A 134 9.98 -8.28 -25.35
CA ILE A 134 8.59 -8.04 -25.73
C ILE A 134 8.08 -6.64 -25.32
N THR A 135 8.62 -6.03 -24.25
CA THR A 135 8.29 -4.66 -23.85
C THR A 135 8.73 -3.64 -24.89
N TRP A 136 9.88 -3.86 -25.54
CA TRP A 136 10.35 -3.00 -26.63
C TRP A 136 9.45 -3.12 -27.88
N ILE A 137 8.92 -4.31 -28.15
CA ILE A 137 7.94 -4.52 -29.23
C ILE A 137 6.66 -3.74 -28.93
N GLY A 138 6.13 -3.88 -27.70
CA GLY A 138 4.95 -3.14 -27.27
C GLY A 138 5.14 -1.61 -27.36
N LEU A 139 6.29 -1.10 -26.90
CA LEU A 139 6.68 0.30 -27.05
C LEU A 139 6.68 0.75 -28.52
N LEU A 140 7.33 0.00 -29.41
CA LEU A 140 7.37 0.34 -30.85
C LEU A 140 5.97 0.37 -31.46
N VAL A 141 5.11 -0.59 -31.12
CA VAL A 141 3.72 -0.65 -31.58
C VAL A 141 2.93 0.55 -31.07
N SER A 142 3.09 0.94 -29.79
CA SER A 142 2.41 2.11 -29.22
C SER A 142 2.87 3.41 -29.87
N VAL A 143 4.17 3.59 -30.09
CA VAL A 143 4.73 4.78 -30.75
C VAL A 143 4.24 4.86 -32.20
N ALA A 144 4.24 3.74 -32.93
CA ALA A 144 3.70 3.69 -34.29
C ALA A 144 2.20 4.02 -34.31
N GLY A 145 1.42 3.49 -33.36
CA GLY A 145 0.00 3.81 -33.20
C GLY A 145 -0.25 5.30 -32.94
N ALA A 146 0.52 5.92 -32.04
CA ALA A 146 0.46 7.35 -31.77
C ALA A 146 0.78 8.19 -33.01
N MET A 147 1.84 7.84 -33.76
CA MET A 147 2.16 8.53 -35.02
C MET A 147 1.06 8.40 -36.07
N ILE A 148 0.41 7.24 -36.18
CA ILE A 148 -0.70 7.03 -37.13
C ILE A 148 -1.93 7.83 -36.72
N ALA A 149 -2.26 7.82 -35.41
CA ALA A 149 -3.42 8.54 -34.90
C ALA A 149 -3.25 10.06 -35.03
N SER A 150 -2.11 10.60 -34.58
CA SER A 150 -1.78 12.03 -34.69
C SER A 150 -1.44 12.46 -36.13
N GLY A 151 -1.12 11.50 -37.00
CA GLY A 151 -0.81 11.74 -38.41
C GLY A 151 -1.98 12.33 -39.20
N ALA A 152 -3.22 12.09 -38.76
CA ALA A 152 -4.40 12.72 -39.33
C ALA A 152 -4.41 14.24 -39.05
N ASP A 153 -4.10 14.64 -37.82
CA ASP A 153 -4.07 16.05 -37.40
C ASP A 153 -2.90 16.80 -38.04
N LEU A 154 -1.75 16.14 -38.18
CA LEU A 154 -0.59 16.64 -38.92
C LEU A 154 -0.89 16.89 -40.40
N ARG A 155 -1.64 15.99 -41.05
CA ARG A 155 -2.07 16.15 -42.44
C ARG A 155 -3.12 17.24 -42.62
N ALA A 156 -3.98 17.43 -41.62
CA ALA A 156 -4.95 18.51 -41.58
C ALA A 156 -4.31 19.87 -41.27
N GLY A 157 -3.06 19.90 -40.79
CA GLY A 157 -2.36 21.11 -40.38
C GLY A 157 -2.91 21.74 -39.09
N ASP A 158 -3.61 20.96 -38.26
CA ASP A 158 -4.21 21.46 -37.01
C ASP A 158 -3.15 21.54 -35.89
N SER A 159 -2.46 22.67 -35.83
CA SER A 159 -1.44 22.94 -34.80
C SER A 159 -1.99 22.86 -33.37
N ARG A 160 -3.28 23.10 -33.18
CA ARG A 160 -3.92 23.07 -31.86
C ARG A 160 -4.10 21.61 -31.43
N ALA A 161 -4.60 20.74 -32.29
CA ALA A 161 -4.70 19.30 -32.02
C ALA A 161 -3.33 18.68 -31.69
N ILE A 162 -2.29 19.02 -32.47
CA ILE A 162 -0.91 18.54 -32.23
C ILE A 162 -0.41 18.98 -30.86
N THR A 163 -0.67 20.23 -30.46
CA THR A 163 -0.29 20.71 -29.12
C THR A 163 -1.04 19.94 -28.02
N GLY A 164 -2.32 19.62 -28.26
CA GLY A 164 -3.11 18.76 -27.38
C GLY A 164 -2.51 17.37 -27.23
N ASP A 165 -2.06 16.76 -28.32
CA ASP A 165 -1.43 15.44 -28.32
C ASP A 165 -0.09 15.44 -27.56
N VAL A 166 0.74 16.46 -27.78
CA VAL A 166 2.01 16.64 -27.04
C VAL A 166 1.75 16.80 -25.54
N LEU A 167 0.72 17.58 -25.17
CA LEU A 167 0.32 17.73 -23.77
C LEU A 167 -0.18 16.41 -23.17
N ALA A 168 -0.93 15.58 -23.91
CA ALA A 168 -1.32 14.26 -23.43
C ALA A 168 -0.11 13.35 -23.18
N LEU A 169 0.87 13.33 -24.08
CA LEU A 169 2.12 12.57 -23.90
C LEU A 169 2.93 13.08 -22.70
N ALA A 170 3.04 14.39 -22.52
CA ALA A 170 3.66 14.97 -21.33
C ALA A 170 2.91 14.58 -20.05
N GLY A 171 1.58 14.52 -20.11
CA GLY A 171 0.72 14.00 -19.05
C GLY A 171 0.96 12.52 -18.75
N ALA A 172 1.19 11.69 -19.77
CA ALA A 172 1.51 10.27 -19.62
C ALA A 172 2.84 10.07 -18.87
N ILE A 173 3.86 10.86 -19.24
CA ILE A 173 5.18 10.85 -18.58
C ILE A 173 5.04 11.28 -17.12
N ALA A 174 4.36 12.40 -16.87
CA ALA A 174 4.13 12.90 -15.52
C ALA A 174 3.36 11.90 -14.64
N LEU A 175 2.37 11.20 -15.21
CA LEU A 175 1.63 10.14 -14.53
C LEU A 175 2.51 8.91 -14.24
N ALA A 176 3.42 8.55 -15.14
CA ALA A 176 4.37 7.46 -14.92
C ALA A 176 5.37 7.79 -13.80
N VAL A 177 5.83 9.04 -13.72
CA VAL A 177 6.67 9.53 -12.62
C VAL A 177 5.89 9.51 -11.31
N TYR A 178 4.63 9.99 -11.31
CA TYR A 178 3.74 9.89 -10.16
C TYR A 178 3.58 8.45 -9.69
N ALA A 179 3.28 7.51 -10.58
CA ALA A 179 3.09 6.11 -10.25
C ALA A 179 4.36 5.51 -9.63
N THR A 180 5.53 5.78 -10.23
CA THR A 180 6.83 5.30 -9.75
C THR A 180 7.18 5.81 -8.35
N PHE A 181 6.96 7.10 -8.08
CA PHE A 181 7.18 7.65 -6.73
C PHE A 181 6.10 7.20 -5.74
N SER A 182 4.86 7.06 -6.18
CA SER A 182 3.76 6.57 -5.36
C SER A 182 4.02 5.14 -4.88
N GLU A 183 4.43 4.23 -5.75
CA GLU A 183 4.78 2.86 -5.39
C GLU A 183 5.85 2.81 -4.28
N ARG A 184 6.79 3.76 -4.28
CA ARG A 184 7.83 3.89 -3.23
C ARG A 184 7.36 4.58 -1.95
N ALA A 185 6.39 5.51 -2.03
CA ALA A 185 5.91 6.29 -0.89
C ALA A 185 4.75 5.63 -0.13
N ARG A 186 3.86 4.94 -0.86
CA ARG A 186 2.64 4.28 -0.33
C ARG A 186 2.90 3.27 0.78
N PRO A 187 4.00 2.52 0.80
CA PRO A 187 4.21 1.54 1.84
C PRO A 187 4.48 2.14 3.24
N ASP A 188 4.94 3.39 3.31
CA ASP A 188 5.21 4.12 4.56
C ASP A 188 4.04 5.04 5.00
N ILE A 189 3.02 5.22 4.14
CA ILE A 189 1.95 6.21 4.32
C ILE A 189 0.57 5.59 4.09
N SER A 190 -0.33 5.72 5.07
CA SER A 190 -1.72 5.27 4.92
C SER A 190 -2.45 5.98 3.77
N THR A 191 -3.37 5.30 3.08
CA THR A 191 -4.13 5.85 1.92
C THR A 191 -4.74 7.22 2.17
N PRO A 192 -5.45 7.45 3.29
CA PRO A 192 -6.08 8.76 3.53
C PRO A 192 -5.06 9.88 3.69
N LEU A 193 -3.94 9.64 4.39
CA LEU A 193 -2.87 10.61 4.56
C LEU A 193 -2.17 10.91 3.23
N TYR A 194 -1.92 9.87 2.41
CA TYR A 194 -1.31 10.02 1.09
C TYR A 194 -2.20 10.82 0.13
N SER A 195 -3.50 10.52 0.11
CA SER A 195 -4.47 11.26 -0.73
C SER A 195 -4.60 12.72 -0.32
N VAL A 196 -4.60 13.03 0.98
CA VAL A 196 -4.58 14.42 1.47
C VAL A 196 -3.26 15.12 1.10
N LEU A 197 -2.11 14.44 1.23
CA LEU A 197 -0.81 14.98 0.81
C LEU A 197 -0.77 15.30 -0.69
N CYS A 198 -1.19 14.37 -1.55
CA CYS A 198 -1.21 14.61 -2.99
C CYS A 198 -2.18 15.73 -3.34
N SER A 199 -3.37 15.73 -2.74
CA SER A 199 -4.37 16.79 -2.96
C SER A 199 -3.87 18.15 -2.48
N SER A 200 -3.12 18.24 -1.38
CA SER A 200 -2.56 19.50 -0.89
C SER A 200 -1.46 20.02 -1.79
N VAL A 201 -0.53 19.17 -2.23
CA VAL A 201 0.52 19.55 -3.18
C VAL A 201 -0.09 20.01 -4.49
N CYS A 202 -1.02 19.24 -5.06
CA CYS A 202 -1.72 19.63 -6.29
C CYS A 202 -2.48 20.94 -6.12
N THR A 203 -3.19 21.14 -5.01
CA THR A 203 -3.94 22.38 -4.75
C THR A 203 -3.00 23.59 -4.72
N VAL A 204 -1.88 23.51 -4.01
CA VAL A 204 -0.92 24.61 -3.89
C VAL A 204 -0.24 24.89 -5.23
N GLU A 205 0.28 23.87 -5.91
CA GLU A 205 0.98 24.05 -7.18
C GLU A 205 0.04 24.51 -8.29
N LEU A 206 -1.16 23.95 -8.40
CA LEU A 206 -2.14 24.41 -9.40
C LEU A 206 -2.64 25.83 -9.10
N LEU A 207 -2.73 26.23 -7.84
CA LEU A 207 -3.00 27.63 -7.49
C LEU A 207 -1.86 28.54 -7.98
N ILE A 208 -0.60 28.16 -7.76
CA ILE A 208 0.55 28.91 -8.26
C ILE A 208 0.49 29.01 -9.78
N VAL A 209 0.21 27.91 -10.49
CA VAL A 209 0.06 27.94 -11.95
C VAL A 209 -1.07 28.89 -12.36
N CYS A 210 -2.25 28.83 -11.72
CA CYS A 210 -3.34 29.77 -11.98
C CYS A 210 -2.88 31.23 -11.82
N LEU A 211 -2.17 31.56 -10.74
CA LEU A 211 -1.68 32.92 -10.49
C LEU A 211 -0.64 33.36 -11.53
N VAL A 212 0.31 32.49 -11.87
CA VAL A 212 1.37 32.79 -12.85
C VAL A 212 0.80 32.97 -14.26
N THR A 213 -0.20 32.17 -14.64
CA THR A 213 -0.84 32.29 -15.96
C THR A 213 -1.95 33.34 -16.02
N GLY A 214 -2.27 34.01 -14.90
CA GLY A 214 -3.40 34.94 -14.82
C GLY A 214 -4.78 34.26 -14.96
N THR A 215 -4.86 32.95 -14.72
CA THR A 215 -6.12 32.20 -14.78
C THR A 215 -6.91 32.40 -13.48
N PRO A 216 -8.16 32.90 -13.52
CA PRO A 216 -8.94 33.10 -12.31
C PRO A 216 -9.32 31.74 -11.68
N PRO A 217 -8.92 31.47 -10.43
CA PRO A 217 -9.04 30.13 -9.85
C PRO A 217 -10.46 29.75 -9.39
N VAL A 218 -11.37 30.72 -9.20
CA VAL A 218 -12.69 30.49 -8.55
C VAL A 218 -13.86 31.17 -9.28
N THR A 219 -13.77 31.39 -10.59
CA THR A 219 -14.88 31.97 -11.36
C THR A 219 -15.54 30.94 -12.26
N PHE A 220 -16.47 30.17 -11.69
CA PHE A 220 -17.23 29.15 -12.42
C PHE A 220 -18.68 29.58 -12.63
N THR A 221 -19.13 29.55 -13.89
CA THR A 221 -20.56 29.58 -14.25
C THR A 221 -21.27 28.30 -13.81
N ALA A 222 -22.60 28.26 -13.83
CA ALA A 222 -23.39 27.10 -13.40
C ALA A 222 -22.97 25.78 -14.10
N ASP A 223 -22.75 25.81 -15.42
CA ASP A 223 -22.31 24.62 -16.18
C ASP A 223 -20.92 24.13 -15.77
N ASN A 224 -20.04 25.08 -15.41
CA ASN A 224 -18.71 24.75 -14.93
C ASN A 224 -18.72 24.13 -13.52
N TRP A 225 -19.73 24.44 -12.70
CA TRP A 225 -19.94 23.74 -11.44
C TRP A 225 -20.36 22.30 -11.64
N ILE A 226 -21.18 21.98 -12.66
CA ILE A 226 -21.53 20.59 -12.98
C ILE A 226 -20.27 19.81 -13.38
N ALA A 227 -19.45 20.37 -14.28
CA ALA A 227 -18.17 19.79 -14.65
C ALA A 227 -17.27 19.56 -13.43
N LEU A 228 -17.16 20.57 -12.56
CA LEU A 228 -16.30 20.54 -11.38
C LEU A 228 -16.77 19.54 -10.33
N LEU A 229 -18.07 19.46 -10.06
CA LEU A 229 -18.67 18.48 -9.14
C LEU A 229 -18.54 17.07 -9.70
N GLY A 230 -18.72 16.88 -11.01
CA GLY A 230 -18.43 15.62 -11.67
C GLY A 230 -16.97 15.22 -11.49
N LEU A 231 -16.03 16.15 -11.71
CA LEU A 231 -14.58 15.92 -11.54
C LEU A 231 -14.22 15.63 -10.08
N LEU A 232 -14.92 16.24 -9.12
CA LEU A 232 -14.77 15.93 -7.71
C LEU A 232 -15.26 14.52 -7.40
N VAL A 233 -16.48 14.15 -7.80
CA VAL A 233 -17.06 12.87 -7.41
C VAL A 233 -16.37 11.71 -8.11
N PHE A 234 -16.25 11.76 -9.44
CA PHE A 234 -15.79 10.63 -10.23
C PHE A 234 -14.26 10.48 -10.18
N PRO A 235 -13.44 11.32 -10.81
CA PRO A 235 -12.00 11.07 -10.82
C PRO A 235 -11.29 11.47 -9.53
N GLN A 236 -11.76 12.45 -8.74
CA GLN A 236 -11.07 12.83 -7.50
C GLN A 236 -11.38 11.89 -6.33
N LEU A 237 -12.67 11.74 -5.97
CA LEU A 237 -13.06 10.97 -4.79
C LEU A 237 -13.14 9.47 -5.06
N LEU A 238 -13.75 9.03 -6.16
CA LEU A 238 -13.83 7.60 -6.49
C LEU A 238 -12.54 7.12 -7.14
N GLY A 239 -12.07 7.83 -8.17
CA GLY A 239 -10.92 7.46 -8.98
C GLY A 239 -9.61 7.47 -8.21
N LEU A 240 -9.12 8.65 -7.87
CA LEU A 240 -7.78 8.83 -7.30
C LEU A 240 -7.65 8.19 -5.91
N PHE A 241 -8.73 8.20 -5.10
CA PHE A 241 -8.72 7.51 -3.81
C PHE A 241 -8.63 5.99 -3.97
N SER A 242 -9.42 5.40 -4.89
CA SER A 242 -9.39 3.95 -5.15
C SER A 242 -8.09 3.52 -5.83
N LEU A 243 -7.51 4.36 -6.70
CA LEU A 243 -6.19 4.16 -7.27
C LEU A 243 -5.14 4.08 -6.16
N ASN A 244 -5.10 5.08 -5.28
CA ASN A 244 -4.16 5.10 -4.17
C ASN A 244 -4.36 3.90 -3.26
N PHE A 245 -5.61 3.49 -3.02
CA PHE A 245 -5.91 2.28 -2.28
C PHE A 245 -5.33 1.02 -2.97
N ALA A 246 -5.57 0.85 -4.27
CA ALA A 246 -5.08 -0.27 -5.07
C ALA A 246 -3.54 -0.32 -5.15
N LEU A 247 -2.87 0.81 -5.37
CA LEU A 247 -1.40 0.92 -5.37
C LEU A 247 -0.77 0.61 -4.00
N GLY A 248 -1.55 0.63 -2.92
CA GLY A 248 -1.09 0.17 -1.61
C GLY A 248 -1.21 -1.34 -1.39
N ARG A 249 -1.80 -2.08 -2.34
CA ARG A 249 -2.15 -3.51 -2.22
C ARG A 249 -1.71 -4.37 -3.40
N ALA A 250 -1.53 -3.77 -4.56
CA ALA A 250 -1.16 -4.43 -5.80
C ALA A 250 -0.01 -3.68 -6.47
N PRO A 251 0.86 -4.38 -7.22
CA PRO A 251 1.94 -3.75 -7.97
C PRO A 251 1.38 -2.76 -8.99
N ALA A 252 2.09 -1.66 -9.24
CA ALA A 252 1.64 -0.60 -10.14
C ALA A 252 1.35 -1.12 -11.57
N THR A 253 2.05 -2.17 -11.99
CA THR A 253 1.91 -2.82 -13.29
C THR A 253 0.55 -3.48 -13.46
N ALA A 254 0.09 -4.27 -12.47
CA ALA A 254 -1.21 -4.94 -12.50
C ALA A 254 -2.38 -3.94 -12.49
N VAL A 255 -2.25 -2.87 -11.70
CA VAL A 255 -3.22 -1.77 -11.68
C VAL A 255 -3.26 -1.07 -13.05
N SER A 256 -2.10 -0.81 -13.64
CA SER A 256 -2.00 -0.13 -14.94
C SER A 256 -2.61 -0.92 -16.10
N VAL A 257 -2.50 -2.26 -16.11
CA VAL A 257 -3.16 -3.10 -17.14
C VAL A 257 -4.67 -2.87 -17.17
N MET A 258 -5.30 -2.81 -16.00
CA MET A 258 -6.75 -2.59 -15.90
C MET A 258 -7.14 -1.15 -16.24
N LEU A 259 -6.29 -0.17 -15.91
CA LEU A 259 -6.49 1.23 -16.28
C LEU A 259 -6.49 1.47 -17.80
N LEU A 260 -5.98 0.53 -18.60
CA LEU A 260 -6.11 0.60 -20.07
C LEU A 260 -7.57 0.67 -20.53
N LEU A 261 -8.51 0.19 -19.72
CA LEU A 261 -9.94 0.29 -20.03
C LEU A 261 -10.47 1.74 -19.93
N GLU A 262 -9.72 2.68 -19.36
CA GLU A 262 -10.09 4.09 -19.31
C GLU A 262 -10.24 4.71 -20.70
N ALA A 263 -9.28 4.47 -21.60
CA ALA A 263 -9.30 5.06 -22.94
C ALA A 263 -10.56 4.67 -23.76
N PRO A 264 -10.92 3.38 -23.92
CA PRO A 264 -12.13 3.00 -24.64
C PRO A 264 -13.40 3.46 -23.92
N ALA A 265 -13.44 3.45 -22.58
CA ALA A 265 -14.60 3.93 -21.83
C ALA A 265 -14.80 5.45 -21.97
N ALA A 266 -13.73 6.24 -21.90
CA ALA A 266 -13.77 7.68 -22.13
C ALA A 266 -14.15 8.02 -23.58
N ALA A 267 -13.66 7.26 -24.56
CA ALA A 267 -14.05 7.40 -25.96
C ALA A 267 -15.54 7.11 -26.17
N LEU A 268 -16.07 6.07 -25.51
CA LEU A 268 -17.51 5.75 -25.55
C LEU A 268 -18.35 6.89 -24.93
N ILE A 269 -17.93 7.43 -23.78
CA ILE A 269 -18.62 8.56 -23.16
C ILE A 269 -18.58 9.79 -24.08
N ALA A 270 -17.42 10.08 -24.69
CA ALA A 270 -17.28 11.20 -25.61
C ALA A 270 -18.15 11.05 -26.87
N TRP A 271 -18.30 9.82 -27.38
CA TRP A 271 -19.23 9.55 -28.46
C TRP A 271 -20.68 9.81 -28.03
N LEU A 272 -21.09 9.31 -26.86
CA LEU A 272 -22.47 9.48 -26.37
C LEU A 272 -22.82 10.93 -26.03
N TRP A 273 -21.87 11.71 -25.49
CA TRP A 273 -22.11 13.09 -25.04
C TRP A 273 -21.90 14.14 -26.13
N PHE A 274 -20.89 13.95 -26.97
CA PHE A 274 -20.45 14.96 -27.94
C PHE A 274 -20.60 14.50 -29.39
N GLY A 275 -21.00 13.25 -29.64
CA GLY A 275 -20.98 12.68 -30.98
C GLY A 275 -19.56 12.51 -31.55
N GLN A 276 -18.52 12.55 -30.70
CA GLN A 276 -17.12 12.47 -31.14
C GLN A 276 -16.76 11.04 -31.59
N LEU A 277 -16.83 10.77 -32.89
CA LEU A 277 -16.24 9.56 -33.49
C LEU A 277 -14.84 9.87 -34.04
N PRO A 278 -13.79 9.16 -33.60
CA PRO A 278 -12.49 9.23 -34.26
C PRO A 278 -12.60 8.77 -35.72
N GLY A 279 -11.92 9.47 -36.63
CA GLY A 279 -11.82 9.05 -38.03
C GLY A 279 -11.19 7.67 -38.18
N GLY A 280 -11.44 6.98 -39.30
CA GLY A 280 -11.00 5.59 -39.48
C GLY A 280 -9.49 5.36 -39.26
N VAL A 281 -8.64 6.28 -39.73
CA VAL A 281 -7.18 6.22 -39.52
C VAL A 281 -6.83 6.41 -38.04
N ALA A 282 -7.48 7.36 -37.36
CA ALA A 282 -7.29 7.57 -35.93
C ALA A 282 -7.69 6.31 -35.13
N MET A 283 -8.78 5.63 -35.52
CA MET A 283 -9.20 4.38 -34.89
C MET A 283 -8.14 3.27 -34.99
N VAL A 284 -7.48 3.15 -36.15
CA VAL A 284 -6.37 2.18 -36.33
C VAL A 284 -5.19 2.54 -35.43
N GLY A 285 -4.80 3.81 -35.39
CA GLY A 285 -3.73 4.27 -34.51
C GLY A 285 -4.04 4.06 -33.02
N LEU A 286 -5.26 4.39 -32.58
CA LEU A 286 -5.76 4.13 -31.22
C LEU A 286 -5.71 2.63 -30.88
N ALA A 287 -6.18 1.76 -31.78
CA ALA A 287 -6.11 0.31 -31.58
C ALA A 287 -4.67 -0.19 -31.44
N MET A 288 -3.74 0.35 -32.23
CA MET A 288 -2.31 0.05 -32.11
C MET A 288 -1.72 0.55 -30.79
N ILE A 289 -2.07 1.76 -30.33
CA ILE A 289 -1.68 2.26 -29.01
C ILE A 289 -2.11 1.27 -27.94
N MET A 290 -3.40 0.92 -27.92
CA MET A 290 -3.95 -0.01 -26.92
C MET A 290 -3.28 -1.39 -26.97
N LEU A 291 -3.03 -1.92 -28.17
CA LEU A 291 -2.34 -3.19 -28.33
C LEU A 291 -0.91 -3.12 -27.77
N GLY A 292 -0.14 -2.11 -28.17
CA GLY A 292 1.25 -1.95 -27.72
C GLY A 292 1.35 -1.75 -26.21
N VAL A 293 0.47 -0.94 -25.61
CA VAL A 293 0.48 -0.73 -24.16
C VAL A 293 0.05 -2.00 -23.43
N THR A 294 -0.94 -2.73 -23.93
CA THR A 294 -1.34 -4.03 -23.36
C THR A 294 -0.16 -5.00 -23.36
N VAL A 295 0.60 -5.07 -24.46
CA VAL A 295 1.81 -5.89 -24.55
C VAL A 295 2.84 -5.47 -23.51
N VAL A 296 3.12 -4.17 -23.36
CA VAL A 296 4.04 -3.65 -22.33
C VAL A 296 3.57 -4.01 -20.93
N ALA A 297 2.32 -3.71 -20.61
CA ALA A 297 1.78 -3.87 -19.27
C ALA A 297 1.68 -5.35 -18.86
N VAL A 298 1.31 -6.25 -19.79
CA VAL A 298 1.29 -7.69 -19.56
C VAL A 298 2.71 -8.25 -19.45
N ALA A 299 3.65 -7.80 -20.29
CA ALA A 299 5.04 -8.22 -20.21
C ALA A 299 5.67 -7.86 -18.86
N ASP A 300 5.41 -6.65 -18.37
CA ASP A 300 5.93 -6.17 -17.10
C ASP A 300 5.29 -6.91 -15.91
N ALA A 301 3.97 -7.16 -15.97
CA ALA A 301 3.28 -7.98 -14.98
C ALA A 301 3.83 -9.42 -14.93
N ARG A 302 4.07 -10.05 -16.09
CA ARG A 302 4.65 -11.40 -16.17
C ARG A 302 6.10 -11.44 -15.73
N ASN A 303 6.86 -10.37 -15.95
CA ASN A 303 8.22 -10.27 -15.44
C ASN A 303 8.25 -10.12 -13.92
N ALA A 304 7.32 -9.34 -13.35
CA ALA A 304 7.16 -9.26 -11.90
C ALA A 304 6.76 -10.62 -11.30
N GLU A 305 5.82 -11.35 -11.92
CA GLU A 305 5.43 -12.70 -11.49
C GLU A 305 6.57 -13.72 -11.68
N GLY A 306 7.25 -13.69 -12.82
CA GLY A 306 8.37 -14.59 -13.15
C GLY A 306 9.60 -14.38 -12.27
N ALA A 307 9.86 -13.15 -11.83
CA ALA A 307 10.86 -12.88 -10.79
C ALA A 307 10.44 -13.45 -9.43
N THR A 308 9.15 -13.63 -9.18
CA THR A 308 8.62 -14.25 -7.95
C THR A 308 8.62 -15.79 -8.05
N ASP A 309 8.45 -16.35 -9.26
CA ASP A 309 8.44 -17.80 -9.52
C ASP A 309 9.84 -18.39 -9.80
N ALA A 310 10.81 -17.57 -10.25
CA ALA A 310 12.21 -17.98 -10.43
C ALA A 310 12.97 -18.17 -9.09
N ASP A 311 12.35 -17.78 -7.97
CA ASP A 311 12.89 -17.91 -6.61
C ASP A 311 12.54 -19.27 -5.95
N GLY A 312 12.57 -20.35 -6.72
CA GLY A 312 12.52 -21.72 -6.19
C GLY A 312 13.35 -22.71 -7.00
N PRO A 313 14.16 -23.57 -6.35
CA PRO A 313 15.14 -23.28 -5.33
C PRO A 313 16.54 -23.14 -5.99
N GLU A 314 17.01 -21.92 -6.19
CA GLU A 314 18.44 -21.64 -6.34
C GLU A 314 18.85 -20.64 -5.26
N SER A 315 19.64 -21.15 -4.31
CA SER A 315 20.12 -20.47 -3.13
C SER A 315 21.13 -19.40 -3.54
N THR A 316 20.75 -18.13 -3.63
CA THR A 316 21.67 -16.99 -3.42
C THR A 316 20.92 -15.71 -3.04
N THR A 317 20.61 -15.63 -1.75
CA THR A 317 20.71 -14.44 -0.88
C THR A 317 20.97 -13.10 -1.57
N VAL A 318 20.03 -12.11 -1.50
CA VAL A 318 20.31 -10.65 -1.39
C VAL A 318 19.02 -9.77 -1.33
N THR A 319 19.13 -8.74 -0.48
CA THR A 319 18.32 -7.55 -0.06
C THR A 319 16.80 -7.48 0.10
N LEU A 320 16.37 -6.78 1.17
CA LEU A 320 15.05 -6.78 1.80
C LEU A 320 14.28 -5.45 1.75
N PRO A 321 13.10 -5.39 1.09
CA PRO A 321 11.96 -4.43 1.25
C PRO A 321 10.72 -4.46 2.20
N VAL A 322 10.37 -3.45 3.02
CA VAL A 322 10.20 -3.36 4.51
C VAL A 322 8.74 -3.70 4.98
N HIS A 323 8.26 -3.59 6.26
CA HIS A 323 7.08 -2.79 6.73
C HIS A 323 6.57 -3.08 8.19
N PRO A 324 5.88 -2.16 8.91
CA PRO A 324 6.32 -0.83 9.41
C PRO A 324 5.92 -0.55 10.90
N PHE A 325 6.75 0.15 11.71
CA PHE A 325 6.41 0.83 12.99
C PHE A 325 7.64 1.68 13.48
N PRO A 326 7.48 2.69 14.37
CA PRO A 326 8.09 4.03 14.32
C PRO A 326 9.55 4.13 13.82
N ALA A 327 9.87 4.96 12.82
CA ALA A 327 11.27 5.35 12.61
C ALA A 327 11.68 6.27 13.73
N LEU A 328 12.55 5.71 14.54
CA LEU A 328 13.53 6.43 15.32
C LEU A 328 14.73 6.69 14.41
N GLY A 329 15.43 7.79 14.69
CA GLY A 329 16.45 8.38 13.84
C GLY A 329 17.65 7.47 13.53
N PRO A 330 18.64 7.98 12.79
CA PRO A 330 19.81 7.18 12.41
C PRO A 330 20.54 6.77 13.69
N VAL A 331 20.53 5.47 13.95
CA VAL A 331 21.42 4.84 14.92
C VAL A 331 22.57 4.31 14.07
N ASP A 332 23.59 5.16 13.91
CA ASP A 332 24.89 4.76 13.41
C ASP A 332 25.59 4.02 14.56
N VAL A 333 25.27 2.73 14.71
CA VAL A 333 25.87 1.89 15.74
C VAL A 333 26.17 0.56 15.10
N GLY A 334 27.46 0.19 15.09
CA GLY A 334 28.03 -1.02 14.48
C GLY A 334 27.20 -2.30 14.66
N ASP A 335 27.59 -3.18 15.59
CA ASP A 335 26.84 -4.44 15.79
C ASP A 335 25.45 -4.15 16.38
N PRO A 336 24.35 -4.44 15.65
CA PRO A 336 22.99 -4.15 16.09
C PRO A 336 22.61 -4.87 17.38
N HIS A 337 23.23 -6.01 17.70
CA HIS A 337 22.94 -6.75 18.94
C HIS A 337 23.41 -5.97 20.17
N ALA A 338 24.60 -5.38 20.13
CA ALA A 338 25.15 -4.61 21.25
C ALA A 338 24.27 -3.39 21.60
N PHE A 339 23.75 -2.71 20.58
CA PHE A 339 22.79 -1.62 20.77
C PHE A 339 21.50 -2.12 21.42
N LEU A 340 20.89 -3.20 20.91
CA LEU A 340 19.64 -3.76 21.42
C LEU A 340 19.77 -4.17 22.90
N TRP A 341 20.88 -4.82 23.26
CA TRP A 341 21.16 -5.21 24.64
C TRP A 341 21.28 -4.01 25.58
N SER A 342 22.00 -2.97 25.17
CA SER A 342 22.16 -1.75 25.98
C SER A 342 20.84 -0.98 26.13
N ALA A 343 20.03 -0.90 25.07
CA ALA A 343 18.77 -0.16 25.06
C ALA A 343 17.66 -0.89 25.83
N ALA A 344 17.61 -2.22 25.79
CA ALA A 344 16.65 -3.02 26.55
C ALA A 344 16.90 -2.92 28.06
N ARG A 345 18.16 -2.98 28.50
CA ARG A 345 18.51 -2.77 29.93
C ARG A 345 18.20 -1.37 30.43
N ALA A 346 18.23 -0.37 29.54
CA ALA A 346 17.86 1.00 29.84
C ALA A 346 16.33 1.25 29.80
N GLY A 347 15.50 0.20 29.61
CA GLY A 347 14.05 0.31 29.55
C GLY A 347 13.49 0.95 28.27
N ARG A 348 14.33 1.16 27.24
CA ARG A 348 13.95 1.81 25.97
C ARG A 348 13.33 0.81 24.99
N PHE A 349 12.31 0.09 25.43
CA PHE A 349 11.72 -1.04 24.68
C PHE A 349 11.09 -0.62 23.35
N GLU A 350 10.58 0.61 23.25
CA GLU A 350 10.09 1.15 21.97
C GLU A 350 11.21 1.29 20.92
N GLU A 351 12.43 1.66 21.34
CA GLU A 351 13.58 1.80 20.44
C GLU A 351 14.14 0.45 20.01
N VAL A 352 14.11 -0.52 20.93
CA VAL A 352 14.53 -1.90 20.72
C VAL A 352 13.59 -2.58 19.71
N GLU A 353 12.29 -2.54 19.94
CA GLU A 353 11.29 -3.15 19.04
C GLU A 353 11.32 -2.51 17.64
N ALA A 354 11.49 -1.19 17.55
CA ALA A 354 11.63 -0.50 16.26
C ALA A 354 12.89 -0.93 15.50
N THR A 355 13.97 -1.24 16.22
CA THR A 355 15.24 -1.69 15.63
C THR A 355 15.15 -3.14 15.19
N ILE A 356 14.50 -4.00 15.99
CA ILE A 356 14.28 -5.40 15.62
C ILE A 356 13.30 -5.52 14.45
N ARG A 357 12.19 -4.78 14.44
CA ARG A 357 11.27 -4.80 13.29
C ARG A 357 11.94 -4.34 12.00
N ARG A 358 12.88 -3.40 12.08
CA ARG A 358 13.70 -3.00 10.93
C ARG A 358 14.64 -4.13 10.50
N ALA A 359 15.20 -4.86 11.44
CA ALA A 359 16.12 -5.97 11.18
C ALA A 359 15.41 -7.26 10.73
N GLU A 360 14.19 -7.53 11.20
CA GLU A 360 13.32 -8.66 10.86
C GLU A 360 12.68 -8.48 9.48
N ASN A 361 12.17 -7.28 9.21
CA ASN A 361 11.79 -6.92 7.84
C ASN A 361 13.00 -7.04 6.93
N ARG A 362 14.17 -6.60 7.42
CA ARG A 362 15.49 -6.84 6.83
C ARG A 362 16.05 -8.27 7.10
N ALA A 363 15.26 -9.27 7.48
CA ALA A 363 15.60 -10.69 7.30
C ALA A 363 14.63 -11.44 6.35
N ILE A 364 13.36 -11.01 6.32
CA ILE A 364 12.29 -11.55 5.46
C ILE A 364 12.47 -11.24 3.97
N GLN A 365 12.62 -9.97 3.62
CA GLN A 365 13.08 -9.46 2.32
C GLN A 365 14.19 -10.15 1.44
N ARG A 366 15.16 -10.89 2.02
CA ARG A 366 16.57 -11.22 1.60
C ARG A 366 16.66 -12.71 1.52
N HIS A 367 16.10 -13.32 2.56
CA HIS A 367 16.23 -14.73 2.87
C HIS A 367 14.86 -15.41 2.82
N GLY A 368 13.75 -14.67 2.73
CA GLY A 368 12.38 -15.19 2.72
C GLY A 368 11.75 -15.28 4.11
N VAL A 369 10.42 -15.40 4.16
CA VAL A 369 9.60 -15.46 5.38
C VAL A 369 9.93 -16.68 6.25
N LYS A 370 10.37 -17.78 5.63
CA LYS A 370 10.75 -19.03 6.29
C LYS A 370 12.27 -19.21 6.26
N SER A 371 13.04 -18.20 6.67
CA SER A 371 14.50 -18.27 6.76
C SER A 371 14.98 -18.38 8.20
N THR A 372 16.17 -18.94 8.38
CA THR A 372 16.88 -18.95 9.66
C THR A 372 17.13 -17.54 10.19
N GLU A 373 17.36 -16.58 9.31
CA GLU A 373 17.62 -15.18 9.63
C GLU A 373 16.33 -14.47 10.06
N ALA A 374 15.20 -14.74 9.42
CA ALA A 374 13.91 -14.23 9.87
C ALA A 374 13.55 -14.83 11.23
N THR A 375 13.82 -16.12 11.41
CA THR A 375 13.59 -16.84 12.67
C THR A 375 14.47 -16.29 13.79
N HIS A 376 15.74 -15.99 13.51
CA HIS A 376 16.68 -15.36 14.47
C HIS A 376 16.14 -14.05 15.04
N TRP A 377 15.47 -13.22 14.24
CA TRP A 377 14.90 -11.98 14.78
C TRP A 377 13.65 -12.22 15.62
N ILE A 378 12.87 -13.28 15.35
CA ILE A 378 11.80 -13.71 16.26
C ILE A 378 12.41 -14.14 17.61
N GLU A 379 13.53 -14.86 17.59
CA GLU A 379 14.27 -15.25 18.80
C GLU A 379 14.80 -14.02 19.56
N VAL A 380 15.38 -13.04 18.87
CA VAL A 380 15.84 -11.79 19.48
C VAL A 380 14.66 -11.03 20.12
N ARG A 381 13.49 -10.96 19.46
CA ARG A 381 12.28 -10.34 20.05
C ARG A 381 11.81 -11.09 21.29
N ALA A 382 11.89 -12.42 21.28
CA ALA A 382 11.54 -13.23 22.43
C ALA A 382 12.47 -12.95 23.63
N VAL A 383 13.78 -12.83 23.39
CA VAL A 383 14.76 -12.42 24.42
C VAL A 383 14.47 -11.01 24.96
N ILE A 384 14.10 -10.07 24.10
CA ILE A 384 13.76 -8.71 24.55
C ILE A 384 12.46 -8.69 25.36
N ALA A 385 11.42 -9.43 24.95
CA ALA A 385 10.18 -9.55 25.71
C ALA A 385 10.45 -10.13 27.11
N HIS A 386 11.34 -11.12 27.21
CA HIS A 386 11.83 -11.63 28.49
C HIS A 386 12.47 -10.54 29.36
N ILE A 387 13.38 -9.72 28.80
CA ILE A 387 14.03 -8.63 29.53
C ILE A 387 13.02 -7.56 29.97
N ALA A 388 11.95 -7.36 29.20
CA ALA A 388 10.85 -6.45 29.53
C ALA A 388 9.90 -7.01 30.61
N GLY A 389 10.06 -8.27 31.01
CA GLY A 389 9.17 -8.96 31.96
C GLY A 389 7.86 -9.46 31.34
N ASP A 390 7.69 -9.37 30.01
CA ASP A 390 6.50 -9.89 29.31
C ASP A 390 6.72 -11.36 28.92
N HIS A 391 6.55 -12.23 29.92
CA HIS A 391 6.71 -13.67 29.77
C HIS A 391 5.69 -14.30 28.81
N GLY A 392 4.52 -13.69 28.64
CA GLY A 392 3.49 -14.18 27.71
C GLY A 392 3.83 -13.94 26.26
N LEU A 393 4.25 -12.72 25.93
CA LEU A 393 4.75 -12.40 24.59
C LEU A 393 6.03 -13.18 24.27
N SER A 394 6.95 -13.29 25.25
CA SER A 394 8.17 -14.08 25.14
C SER A 394 7.88 -15.55 24.79
N ALA A 395 6.94 -16.18 25.50
CA ALA A 395 6.54 -17.57 25.25
C ALA A 395 5.91 -17.77 23.85
N GLN A 396 5.05 -16.84 23.41
CA GLN A 396 4.45 -16.88 22.07
C GLN A 396 5.49 -16.75 20.96
N LEU A 397 6.47 -15.86 21.14
CA LEU A 397 7.53 -15.62 20.15
C LEU A 397 8.45 -16.84 20.06
N TRP A 398 8.89 -17.42 21.18
CA TRP A 398 9.67 -18.65 21.16
C TRP A 398 8.93 -19.83 20.53
N LEU A 399 7.62 -19.96 20.78
CA LEU A 399 6.81 -20.99 20.17
C LEU A 399 6.70 -20.81 18.64
N SER A 400 6.55 -19.56 18.18
CA SER A 400 6.53 -19.28 16.74
C SER A 400 7.88 -19.53 16.09
N ALA A 401 9.01 -19.15 16.72
CA ALA A 401 10.35 -19.48 16.25
C ALA A 401 10.57 -20.99 16.14
N ALA A 402 10.14 -21.76 17.14
CA ALA A 402 10.19 -23.22 17.09
C ALA A 402 9.42 -23.79 15.89
N ARG A 403 8.20 -23.29 15.60
CA ARG A 403 7.40 -23.74 14.44
C ARG A 403 8.11 -23.48 13.13
N PHE A 404 8.75 -22.31 13.01
CA PHE A 404 9.49 -21.97 11.83
C PHE A 404 10.67 -22.92 11.62
N HIS A 405 11.49 -23.17 12.66
CA HIS A 405 12.59 -24.13 12.57
C HIS A 405 12.14 -25.55 12.23
N PHE A 406 11.02 -26.05 12.79
CA PHE A 406 10.45 -27.36 12.42
C PHE A 406 9.97 -27.43 10.97
N SER A 407 9.61 -26.29 10.38
CA SER A 407 9.12 -26.22 9.00
C SER A 407 10.23 -26.09 7.94
N LEU A 408 11.50 -25.96 8.36
CA LEU A 408 12.65 -25.82 7.45
C LEU A 408 13.12 -27.18 6.91
N PRO A 409 13.28 -27.36 5.59
CA PRO A 409 13.92 -28.54 5.02
C PRO A 409 15.42 -28.54 5.34
N GLY A 410 15.95 -29.60 5.96
CA GLY A 410 17.40 -29.78 6.14
C GLY A 410 17.97 -29.89 7.56
N GLY A 411 17.14 -30.06 8.60
CA GLY A 411 17.64 -30.57 9.89
C GLY A 411 17.96 -29.56 11.00
N HIS A 412 17.30 -28.40 11.06
CA HIS A 412 17.37 -27.45 12.19
C HIS A 412 16.59 -27.91 13.45
N LEU A 413 16.53 -29.21 13.70
CA LEU A 413 15.79 -29.79 14.83
C LEU A 413 16.36 -29.37 16.19
N SER A 414 17.68 -29.16 16.28
CA SER A 414 18.33 -28.68 17.50
C SER A 414 17.93 -27.25 17.87
N ALA A 415 17.86 -26.34 16.88
CA ALA A 415 17.40 -24.97 17.07
C ALA A 415 15.90 -24.91 17.37
N ALA A 416 15.09 -25.74 16.70
CA ALA A 416 13.67 -25.88 16.98
C ALA A 416 13.41 -26.30 18.44
N ARG A 417 14.17 -27.29 18.93
CA ARG A 417 14.10 -27.76 20.32
C ARG A 417 14.56 -26.72 21.32
N ALA A 418 15.65 -26.01 21.05
CA ALA A 418 16.12 -24.94 21.92
C ALA A 418 15.06 -23.84 22.07
N CYS A 419 14.40 -23.45 20.96
CA CYS A 419 13.30 -22.49 20.99
C CYS A 419 12.08 -23.02 21.77
N LEU A 420 11.74 -24.31 21.58
CA LEU A 420 10.62 -24.93 22.27
C LEU A 420 10.86 -25.08 23.79
N ASP A 421 12.09 -25.35 24.20
CA ASP A 421 12.52 -25.36 25.61
C ASP A 421 12.43 -23.95 26.22
N GLN A 422 12.80 -22.89 25.47
CA GLN A 422 12.63 -21.51 25.93
C GLN A 422 11.16 -21.12 26.04
N ALA A 423 10.32 -21.51 25.08
CA ALA A 423 8.88 -21.28 25.13
C ALA A 423 8.25 -21.89 26.38
N PHE A 424 8.64 -23.13 26.72
CA PHE A 424 8.18 -23.80 27.93
C PHE A 424 8.66 -23.11 29.22
N ARG A 425 9.92 -22.66 29.27
CA ARG A 425 10.46 -21.92 30.42
C ARG A 425 9.72 -20.61 30.67
N GLU A 426 9.41 -19.86 29.61
CA GLU A 426 8.73 -18.57 29.72
C GLU A 426 7.24 -18.74 30.05
N TRP A 427 6.58 -19.74 29.45
CA TRP A 427 5.24 -20.16 29.88
C TRP A 427 5.22 -20.58 31.36
N GLY A 428 6.30 -21.21 31.83
CA GLY A 428 6.55 -21.55 33.22
C GLY A 428 6.54 -20.36 34.20
N LYS A 429 6.78 -19.13 33.72
CA LYS A 429 6.86 -17.91 34.53
C LYS A 429 5.60 -17.05 34.45
N LEU A 430 4.59 -17.47 33.70
CA LEU A 430 3.33 -16.74 33.59
C LEU A 430 2.59 -16.70 34.92
N GLU A 431 2.09 -15.52 35.29
CA GLU A 431 1.18 -15.33 36.43
C GLU A 431 -0.28 -15.21 35.99
N ASP A 432 -0.53 -14.97 34.69
CA ASP A 432 -1.88 -14.87 34.12
C ASP A 432 -2.36 -16.26 33.69
N GLU A 433 -3.27 -16.81 34.48
CA GLU A 433 -3.87 -18.12 34.27
C GLU A 433 -4.60 -18.27 32.92
N HIS A 434 -5.17 -17.18 32.38
CA HIS A 434 -5.82 -17.20 31.07
C HIS A 434 -4.79 -17.41 29.95
N LEU A 435 -3.62 -16.75 30.06
CA LEU A 435 -2.52 -16.95 29.13
C LEU A 435 -1.89 -18.34 29.26
N VAL A 436 -1.80 -18.87 30.49
CA VAL A 436 -1.35 -20.25 30.76
C VAL A 436 -2.22 -21.25 30.01
N GLU A 437 -3.54 -21.14 30.14
CA GLU A 437 -4.51 -22.03 29.49
C GLU A 437 -4.51 -21.88 27.96
N SER A 438 -4.40 -20.65 27.44
CA SER A 438 -4.46 -20.39 26.00
C SER A 438 -3.25 -20.94 25.22
N LEU A 439 -2.06 -20.93 25.82
CA LEU A 439 -0.80 -21.32 25.15
C LEU A 439 -0.47 -22.81 25.32
N ALA A 440 -1.04 -23.47 26.34
CA ALA A 440 -0.75 -24.87 26.64
C ALA A 440 -1.08 -25.85 25.49
N PRO A 441 -2.22 -25.76 24.77
CA PRO A 441 -2.51 -26.64 23.64
C PRO A 441 -1.48 -26.50 22.51
N ALA A 442 -1.01 -25.28 22.27
CA ALA A 442 -0.06 -24.96 21.22
C ALA A 442 1.36 -25.46 21.54
N LEU A 443 1.78 -25.39 22.80
CA LEU A 443 3.02 -26.00 23.31
C LEU A 443 2.96 -27.52 23.22
N ARG A 444 1.87 -28.12 23.68
CA ARG A 444 1.65 -29.57 23.67
C ARG A 444 1.72 -30.15 22.26
N ALA A 445 0.98 -29.55 21.32
CA ALA A 445 0.97 -29.98 19.92
C ALA A 445 2.36 -29.93 19.27
N MET A 446 3.25 -29.04 19.71
CA MET A 446 4.61 -28.96 19.20
C MET A 446 5.53 -30.04 19.75
N TYR A 447 5.43 -30.35 21.04
CA TYR A 447 6.17 -31.46 21.64
C TYR A 447 5.69 -32.82 21.11
N ASP A 448 4.39 -32.97 20.81
CA ASP A 448 3.84 -34.19 20.22
C ASP A 448 4.36 -34.44 18.79
N ASN A 449 4.78 -33.39 18.08
CA ASN A 449 5.33 -33.45 16.72
C ASN A 449 6.87 -33.52 16.68
N ASP A 450 7.58 -33.48 17.83
CA ASP A 450 9.05 -33.61 17.88
C ASP A 450 9.46 -35.10 17.82
N PRO A 451 10.26 -35.53 16.81
CA PRO A 451 10.76 -36.91 16.70
C PRO A 451 11.56 -37.42 17.91
N GLY A 452 12.02 -36.53 18.80
CA GLY A 452 12.81 -36.84 20.00
C GLY A 452 12.05 -36.88 21.32
N HIS A 453 10.71 -36.92 21.26
CA HIS A 453 9.73 -37.08 22.35
C HIS A 453 10.23 -36.93 23.81
N ARG A 454 9.85 -35.83 24.48
CA ARG A 454 10.11 -35.53 25.91
C ARG A 454 8.82 -35.66 26.74
N PRO A 455 8.48 -36.88 27.23
CA PRO A 455 7.21 -37.15 27.93
C PRO A 455 7.10 -36.46 29.30
N ASP A 456 8.24 -36.11 29.90
CA ASP A 456 8.36 -35.38 31.16
C ASP A 456 7.76 -33.96 31.10
N ILE A 457 7.92 -33.28 29.96
CA ILE A 457 7.39 -31.91 29.76
C ILE A 457 5.88 -31.93 29.59
N ARG A 458 5.34 -32.95 28.93
CA ARG A 458 3.89 -33.13 28.77
C ARG A 458 3.20 -33.27 30.12
N GLU A 459 3.75 -34.12 30.99
CA GLU A 459 3.23 -34.30 32.35
C GLU A 459 3.34 -33.01 33.17
N ALA A 460 4.38 -32.20 32.95
CA ALA A 460 4.53 -30.90 33.60
C ALA A 460 3.46 -29.88 33.14
N ILE A 461 3.11 -29.84 31.85
CA ILE A 461 2.04 -28.97 31.33
C ILE A 461 0.69 -29.40 31.93
N ASP A 462 0.39 -30.70 31.90
CA ASP A 462 -0.89 -31.24 32.40
C ASP A 462 -1.05 -31.00 33.92
N ARG A 463 0.03 -31.19 34.71
CA ARG A 463 0.03 -30.91 36.16
C ARG A 463 -0.23 -29.44 36.49
N ARG A 464 0.30 -28.51 35.70
CA ARG A 464 0.09 -27.07 35.92
C ARG A 464 -1.34 -26.65 35.59
N LEU A 465 -1.90 -27.14 34.48
CA LEU A 465 -3.29 -26.86 34.13
C LEU A 465 -4.26 -27.38 35.20
N HIS A 466 -4.04 -28.58 35.73
CA HIS A 466 -4.88 -29.12 36.82
C HIS A 466 -4.81 -28.27 38.10
N ARG A 467 -3.65 -27.65 38.40
CA ARG A 467 -3.49 -26.76 39.57
C ARG A 467 -4.29 -25.46 39.39
N SER A 468 -4.20 -24.82 38.21
CA SER A 468 -5.00 -23.64 37.85
C SER A 468 -6.50 -23.90 38.05
N THR A 469 -6.99 -25.04 37.55
CA THR A 469 -8.42 -25.39 37.61
C THR A 469 -8.90 -25.65 39.05
N GLN A 470 -8.04 -26.20 39.91
CA GLN A 470 -8.38 -26.40 41.33
C GLN A 470 -8.41 -25.08 42.13
N GLU A 471 -7.51 -24.14 41.85
CA GLU A 471 -7.49 -22.82 42.52
C GLU A 471 -8.67 -21.95 42.08
N HIS A 472 -9.02 -21.93 40.79
CA HIS A 472 -10.23 -21.25 40.29
C HIS A 472 -11.54 -21.89 40.81
N GLY A 473 -11.55 -23.22 40.97
CA GLY A 473 -12.67 -23.95 41.58
C GLY A 473 -12.89 -23.63 43.07
N GLN A 474 -11.82 -23.39 43.83
CA GLN A 474 -11.91 -22.99 45.24
C GLN A 474 -12.37 -21.53 45.43
N VAL A 475 -12.01 -20.61 44.54
CA VAL A 475 -12.47 -19.20 44.61
C VAL A 475 -13.94 -19.07 44.21
N ALA A 476 -14.43 -19.88 43.26
CA ALA A 476 -15.83 -19.87 42.82
C ALA A 476 -16.80 -20.51 43.84
N TYR A 477 -16.34 -21.45 44.67
CA TYR A 477 -17.15 -22.12 45.70
C TYR A 477 -16.94 -21.60 47.13
N GLY A 478 -16.01 -20.67 47.34
CA GLY A 478 -15.61 -20.17 48.66
C GLY A 478 -16.16 -18.79 49.03
N LYS A 479 -17.45 -18.50 48.83
CA LYS A 479 -18.14 -17.33 49.45
C LYS A 479 -19.67 -17.40 49.32
N TRP A 480 -20.30 -18.36 49.98
CA TRP A 480 -21.66 -18.20 50.48
C TRP A 480 -21.63 -18.51 51.99
N PRO A 481 -21.83 -17.53 52.88
CA PRO A 481 -21.90 -17.81 54.30
C PRO A 481 -23.24 -18.49 54.62
N ALA A 482 -23.17 -19.74 55.05
CA ALA A 482 -24.27 -20.47 55.63
C ALA A 482 -24.44 -20.08 57.11
N HIS A 483 -25.33 -19.14 57.41
CA HIS A 483 -26.02 -18.94 58.70
C HIS A 483 -27.23 -18.03 58.39
N GLY A 484 -28.52 -18.33 58.58
CA GLY A 484 -29.23 -19.34 59.35
C GLY A 484 -30.29 -18.63 60.21
N PHE A 485 -31.53 -18.42 59.73
CA PHE A 485 -32.77 -18.06 60.47
C PHE A 485 -33.91 -18.17 59.44
N GLY A 486 -35.10 -18.74 59.65
CA GLY A 486 -35.93 -18.88 60.83
C GLY A 486 -37.37 -18.52 60.40
N PHE A 487 -38.34 -19.39 60.68
CA PHE A 487 -39.77 -19.31 60.29
C PHE A 487 -40.43 -17.92 60.40
N GLY A 488 -41.37 -17.62 59.47
CA GLY A 488 -42.30 -16.49 59.61
C GLY A 488 -43.35 -16.35 58.49
N ARG A 489 -44.54 -16.91 58.74
CA ARG A 489 -45.91 -16.70 58.19
C ARG A 489 -46.15 -15.76 56.98
N ALA A 490 -47.00 -16.25 56.05
CA ALA A 490 -47.81 -15.53 55.06
C ALA A 490 -48.84 -14.55 55.69
N PRO A 491 -49.79 -13.88 54.97
CA PRO A 491 -50.00 -13.67 53.52
C PRO A 491 -50.29 -12.17 53.15
N TYR A 492 -50.48 -11.87 51.85
CA TYR A 492 -51.59 -11.10 51.22
C TYR A 492 -51.19 -10.55 49.85
#